data_AF-A0A9P3N6V6-F1
#
_entry.id   AF-A0A9P3N6V6-F1
#
_cell.length_a   1.000
_cell.length_b   1.000
_cell.length_c   1.000
_cell.angle_alpha   90.00
_cell.angle_beta   90.00
_cell.angle_gamma   90.00
#
_symmetry.space_group_name_H-M   'P 1'
#
loop_
_entity.id
_entity.type
_entity.pdbx_description
1 polymer ?
#
loop_
_entity_poly.entity_id
_entity_poly.type
_entity_poly.pdbx_seq_one_letter_code
_entity_poly.pdbx_strand_id
1 'polypeptide(L)'
;AGISPNHHHHAYPSKAPLFYSLDIGPVHVIAINSYSPFVIYTHQWYWLRDDLCRIDREKTPWVVAFMHVPLYNSNDGHYLEGEPMRYEIEDWLHEAGVDLVASGHVHAYERSYPVYGMKRVENGCAAVHVTVGDGGNIEEIAGPFLEPQPSYSAYREESFGHAELIFNDNHTATYSWFRNHQGSGVLADSFPLLNRANSCGPLRRPSFCT
;
A
#
# COMPACT_ATOMS: atom_id res chain seq x y z
N ALA A 1 2.33 3.57 24.70
CA ALA A 1 1.12 2.78 24.97
C ALA A 1 1.55 1.32 25.12
N GLY A 2 1.19 0.66 26.22
CA GLY A 2 1.61 -0.71 26.52
C GLY A 2 0.93 -1.71 25.58
N ILE A 3 1.73 -2.54 24.91
CA ILE A 3 1.26 -3.58 24.01
C ILE A 3 1.00 -4.86 24.83
N SER A 4 -0.19 -5.43 24.66
CA SER A 4 -0.66 -6.64 25.36
C SER A 4 0.16 -7.89 24.95
N PRO A 5 0.43 -8.85 25.86
CA PRO A 5 1.40 -9.93 25.62
C PRO A 5 0.91 -11.09 24.72
N ASN A 6 -0.33 -11.06 24.22
CA ASN A 6 -1.01 -12.26 23.71
C ASN A 6 -1.14 -12.37 22.18
N HIS A 7 -0.41 -11.57 21.39
CA HIS A 7 -0.32 -11.78 19.94
C HIS A 7 1.15 -11.95 19.56
N HIS A 8 1.47 -13.09 18.93
CA HIS A 8 2.81 -13.39 18.45
C HIS A 8 3.19 -12.42 17.32
N HIS A 9 3.84 -11.31 17.69
CA HIS A 9 4.38 -10.34 16.74
C HIS A 9 5.84 -10.71 16.45
N HIS A 10 6.15 -11.07 15.21
CA HIS A 10 7.52 -11.21 14.73
C HIS A 10 7.92 -9.93 14.03
N ALA A 11 8.70 -9.09 14.70
CA ALA A 11 9.25 -7.86 14.13
C ALA A 11 10.62 -8.12 13.53
N TYR A 12 10.86 -7.57 12.36
CA TYR A 12 12.13 -7.66 11.65
C TYR A 12 12.69 -6.26 11.41
N PRO A 13 13.27 -5.65 12.46
CA PRO A 13 13.77 -4.30 12.37
C PRO A 13 14.94 -4.24 11.40
N SER A 14 14.97 -3.23 10.53
CA SER A 14 16.23 -2.84 9.92
C SER A 14 17.14 -2.21 11.00
N LYS A 15 18.44 -2.05 10.70
CA LYS A 15 19.41 -1.46 11.65
C LYS A 15 19.11 0.02 11.98
N ALA A 16 18.10 0.64 11.35
CA ALA A 16 17.60 1.98 11.63
C ALA A 16 16.06 1.95 11.79
N PRO A 17 15.45 2.77 12.64
CA PRO A 17 14.01 2.70 12.92
C PRO A 17 13.10 3.17 11.77
N LEU A 18 13.64 3.34 10.56
CA LEU A 18 13.02 4.10 9.47
C LEU A 18 12.21 3.24 8.51
N PHE A 19 12.58 1.96 8.33
CA PHE A 19 11.87 0.97 7.53
C PHE A 19 11.98 -0.40 8.22
N TYR A 20 10.91 -1.19 8.16
CA TYR A 20 10.78 -2.45 8.90
C TYR A 20 9.63 -3.29 8.32
N SER A 21 9.54 -4.53 8.77
CA SER A 21 8.39 -5.38 8.50
C SER A 21 8.03 -6.21 9.72
N LEU A 22 6.78 -6.65 9.77
CA LEU A 22 6.27 -7.50 10.84
C LEU A 22 5.10 -8.36 10.36
N ASP A 23 4.93 -9.49 11.02
CA ASP A 23 3.76 -10.33 10.82
C ASP A 23 2.70 -9.99 11.88
N ILE A 24 1.47 -9.75 11.42
CA ILE A 24 0.29 -9.53 12.25
C ILE A 24 -0.78 -10.53 11.82
N GLY A 25 -0.87 -11.65 12.55
CA GLY A 25 -1.75 -12.75 12.15
C GLY A 25 -1.38 -13.26 10.74
N PRO A 26 -2.32 -13.32 9.79
CA PRO A 26 -2.06 -13.82 8.42
C PRO A 26 -1.46 -12.76 7.47
N VAL A 27 -0.97 -11.64 7.98
CA VAL A 27 -0.56 -10.49 7.17
C VAL A 27 0.91 -10.18 7.41
N HIS A 28 1.69 -10.15 6.33
CA HIS A 28 3.03 -9.59 6.32
C HIS A 28 2.94 -8.10 5.99
N VAL A 29 3.33 -7.25 6.94
CA VAL A 29 3.27 -5.79 6.79
C VAL A 29 4.68 -5.26 6.53
N ILE A 30 4.85 -4.48 5.46
CA ILE A 30 6.12 -3.88 5.06
C ILE A 30 6.00 -2.35 5.16
N ALA A 31 6.81 -1.69 5.97
CA ALA A 31 6.90 -0.24 6.04
C ALA A 31 8.17 0.24 5.31
N ILE A 32 7.97 0.86 4.15
CA ILE A 32 9.02 1.43 3.29
C ILE A 32 9.09 2.94 3.56
N ASN A 33 10.30 3.46 3.70
CA ASN A 33 10.56 4.86 3.95
C ASN A 33 10.80 5.63 2.65
N SER A 34 9.86 6.51 2.29
CA SER A 34 9.95 7.37 1.10
C SER A 34 11.12 8.36 1.12
N TYR A 35 11.69 8.64 2.30
CA TYR A 35 12.73 9.67 2.50
C TYR A 35 14.10 9.10 2.88
N SER A 36 14.23 7.78 2.98
CA SER A 36 15.52 7.12 3.09
C SER A 36 16.01 6.74 1.68
N PRO A 37 17.33 6.74 1.42
CA PRO A 37 17.86 6.29 0.13
C PRO A 37 17.32 4.90 -0.22
N PHE A 38 16.64 4.76 -1.37
CA PHE A 38 15.92 3.54 -1.79
C PHE A 38 16.47 2.91 -3.07
N VAL A 39 17.47 3.54 -3.71
CA VAL A 39 18.10 3.05 -4.95
C VAL A 39 19.08 1.91 -4.66
N ILE A 40 19.55 1.26 -5.73
CA ILE A 40 20.57 0.21 -5.66
C ILE A 40 21.73 0.56 -4.71
N TYR A 41 22.18 -0.45 -3.95
CA TYR A 41 23.27 -0.37 -2.97
C TYR A 41 22.97 0.40 -1.68
N THR A 42 21.74 0.87 -1.45
CA THR A 42 21.35 1.44 -0.16
C THR A 42 20.90 0.38 0.83
N HIS A 43 20.88 0.71 2.12
CA HIS A 43 20.43 -0.21 3.16
C HIS A 43 18.96 -0.62 2.99
N GLN A 44 18.09 0.33 2.62
CA GLN A 44 16.67 0.05 2.39
C GLN A 44 16.48 -0.87 1.18
N TRP A 45 17.23 -0.65 0.10
CA TRP A 45 17.14 -1.47 -1.10
C TRP A 45 17.50 -2.93 -0.82
N TYR A 46 18.64 -3.18 -0.15
CA TYR A 46 19.03 -4.54 0.24
C TYR A 46 18.04 -5.17 1.21
N TRP A 47 17.59 -4.41 2.22
CA TRP A 47 16.64 -4.88 3.20
C TRP A 47 15.30 -5.27 2.56
N LEU A 48 14.76 -4.43 1.67
CA LEU A 48 13.48 -4.69 1.01
C LEU A 48 13.56 -5.95 0.14
N ARG A 49 14.65 -6.11 -0.62
CA ARG A 49 14.89 -7.33 -1.38
C ARG A 49 14.84 -8.57 -0.50
N ASP A 50 15.62 -8.57 0.58
CA ASP A 50 15.74 -9.72 1.48
C ASP A 50 14.41 -9.98 2.22
N ASP A 51 13.66 -8.93 2.55
CA ASP A 51 12.34 -8.97 3.16
C ASP A 51 11.28 -9.59 2.24
N LEU A 52 11.26 -9.21 0.96
CA LEU A 52 10.35 -9.78 -0.02
C LEU A 52 10.66 -11.25 -0.32
N CYS A 53 11.94 -11.63 -0.29
CA CYS A 53 12.38 -13.00 -0.59
C CYS A 53 12.09 -14.04 0.49
N ARG A 54 11.79 -13.60 1.72
CA ARG A 54 11.50 -14.48 2.87
C ARG A 54 10.02 -14.67 3.14
N ILE A 55 9.16 -13.98 2.40
CA ILE A 55 7.72 -14.04 2.58
C ILE A 55 7.24 -15.48 2.37
N ASP A 56 6.57 -16.01 3.39
CA ASP A 56 6.01 -17.35 3.42
C ASP A 56 4.49 -17.26 3.30
N ARG A 57 3.97 -17.49 2.09
CA ARG A 57 2.53 -17.35 1.77
C ARG A 57 1.64 -18.34 2.51
N GLU A 58 2.20 -19.44 3.03
CA GLU A 58 1.44 -20.39 3.84
C GLU A 58 1.17 -19.83 5.25
N LYS A 59 2.06 -18.96 5.75
CA LYS A 59 1.91 -18.27 7.05
C LYS A 59 1.22 -16.93 6.91
N THR A 60 1.64 -16.14 5.93
CA THR A 60 1.13 -14.80 5.64
C THR A 60 0.60 -14.75 4.21
N PRO A 61 -0.65 -15.22 3.99
CA PRO A 61 -1.28 -15.15 2.66
C PRO A 61 -1.46 -13.72 2.16
N TRP A 62 -1.49 -12.74 3.07
CA TRP A 62 -1.61 -11.32 2.76
C TRP A 62 -0.28 -10.58 2.91
N VAL A 63 -0.03 -9.62 2.01
CA VAL A 63 1.04 -8.63 2.12
C VAL A 63 0.52 -7.25 1.84
N VAL A 64 0.79 -6.36 2.80
CA VAL A 64 0.46 -4.95 2.69
C VAL A 64 1.74 -4.15 2.83
N ALA A 65 1.99 -3.27 1.86
CA ALA A 65 3.08 -2.31 1.94
C ALA A 65 2.53 -0.94 2.36
N PHE A 66 3.29 -0.22 3.17
CA PHE A 66 3.03 1.13 3.62
C PHE A 66 4.22 2.02 3.24
N MET A 67 3.95 3.20 2.74
CA MET A 67 4.95 4.24 2.52
C MET A 67 4.32 5.62 2.70
N HIS A 68 5.12 6.69 2.74
CA HIS A 68 4.55 8.02 2.91
C HIS A 68 4.07 8.60 1.59
N VAL A 69 4.96 8.67 0.59
CA VAL A 69 4.68 9.24 -0.73
C VAL A 69 4.01 8.19 -1.63
N PRO A 70 2.83 8.48 -2.22
CA PRO A 70 2.12 7.53 -3.08
C PRO A 70 2.87 7.27 -4.38
N LEU A 71 2.93 5.99 -4.80
CA LEU A 71 3.46 5.60 -6.11
C LEU A 71 2.53 5.98 -7.26
N TYR A 72 1.23 6.07 -6.97
CA TYR A 72 0.18 6.46 -7.91
C TYR A 72 -0.64 7.57 -7.29
N ASN A 73 -0.66 8.73 -7.95
CA ASN A 73 -1.37 9.93 -7.51
C ASN A 73 -1.94 10.62 -8.74
N SER A 74 -3.23 10.98 -8.72
CA SER A 74 -3.85 11.83 -9.75
C SER A 74 -4.23 13.21 -9.23
N ASN A 75 -3.83 13.58 -8.01
CA ASN A 75 -3.95 14.94 -7.51
C ASN A 75 -2.86 15.82 -8.12
N ASP A 76 -3.18 17.08 -8.44
CA ASP A 76 -2.19 18.06 -8.91
C ASP A 76 -1.07 18.27 -7.88
N GLY A 77 -1.44 18.24 -6.59
CA GLY A 77 -0.48 18.24 -5.49
C GLY A 77 0.35 16.97 -5.49
N HIS A 78 1.68 17.13 -5.48
CA HIS A 78 2.65 16.02 -5.46
C HIS A 78 2.49 15.04 -6.65
N TYR A 79 2.00 15.53 -7.80
CA TYR A 79 1.86 14.71 -8.99
C TYR A 79 3.22 14.15 -9.44
N LEU A 80 3.29 12.83 -9.63
CA LEU A 80 4.51 12.09 -9.99
C LEU A 80 5.69 12.22 -9.00
N GLU A 81 5.49 12.74 -7.78
CA GLU A 81 6.56 12.83 -6.78
C GLU A 81 7.12 11.45 -6.39
N GLY A 82 6.26 10.43 -6.33
CA GLY A 82 6.63 9.05 -6.06
C GLY A 82 7.25 8.28 -7.24
N GLU A 83 7.33 8.88 -8.43
CA GLU A 83 7.76 8.20 -9.67
C GLU A 83 9.17 7.57 -9.56
N PRO A 84 10.19 8.24 -8.98
CA PRO A 84 11.51 7.63 -8.81
C PRO A 84 11.47 6.38 -7.92
N MET A 85 10.66 6.38 -6.86
CA MET A 85 10.50 5.20 -6.01
C MET A 85 9.73 4.11 -6.74
N ARG A 86 8.65 4.45 -7.44
CA ARG A 86 7.85 3.49 -8.23
C ARG A 86 8.74 2.75 -9.23
N TYR A 87 9.58 3.48 -9.97
CA TYR A 87 10.51 2.90 -10.92
C TYR A 87 11.47 1.88 -10.28
N GLU A 88 11.93 2.14 -9.06
CA GLU A 88 12.90 1.28 -8.37
C GLU A 88 12.28 0.02 -7.75
N ILE A 89 11.04 0.09 -7.24
CA ILE A 89 10.48 -0.99 -6.40
C ILE A 89 9.22 -1.64 -6.95
N GLU A 90 8.54 -1.07 -7.95
CA GLU A 90 7.25 -1.60 -8.41
C GLU A 90 7.35 -3.04 -8.90
N ASP A 91 8.38 -3.37 -9.68
CA ASP A 91 8.61 -4.73 -10.16
C ASP A 91 8.78 -5.71 -8.99
N TRP A 92 9.48 -5.28 -7.94
CA TRP A 92 9.67 -6.09 -6.76
C TRP A 92 8.37 -6.34 -6.00
N LEU A 93 7.56 -5.30 -5.78
CA LEU A 93 6.26 -5.43 -5.12
C LEU A 93 5.30 -6.29 -5.96
N HIS A 94 5.34 -6.14 -7.29
CA HIS A 94 4.50 -6.89 -8.22
C HIS A 94 4.86 -8.39 -8.21
N GLU A 95 6.13 -8.73 -8.39
CA GLU A 95 6.62 -10.11 -8.41
C GLU A 95 6.50 -10.80 -7.04
N ALA A 96 6.73 -10.06 -5.95
CA ALA A 96 6.47 -10.56 -4.60
C ALA A 96 4.98 -10.78 -4.33
N GLY A 97 4.09 -10.24 -5.17
CA GLY A 97 2.66 -10.37 -5.01
C GLY A 97 2.15 -9.60 -3.79
N VAL A 98 2.50 -8.32 -3.70
CA VAL A 98 1.89 -7.40 -2.73
C VAL A 98 0.42 -7.15 -3.10
N ASP A 99 -0.48 -7.25 -2.13
CA ASP A 99 -1.93 -7.15 -2.36
C ASP A 99 -2.41 -5.69 -2.39
N LEU A 100 -1.93 -4.91 -1.42
CA LEU A 100 -2.31 -3.52 -1.24
C LEU A 100 -1.11 -2.67 -0.84
N VAL A 101 -1.00 -1.48 -1.43
CA VAL A 101 -0.04 -0.46 -1.05
C VAL A 101 -0.80 0.74 -0.51
N ALA A 102 -0.57 1.07 0.75
CA ALA A 102 -1.15 2.25 1.40
C ALA A 102 -0.12 3.39 1.47
N SER A 103 -0.57 4.61 1.22
CA SER A 103 0.24 5.81 1.29
C SER A 103 -0.50 6.96 1.95
N GLY A 104 0.24 7.99 2.36
CA GLY A 104 -0.31 9.24 2.89
C GLY A 104 0.07 10.40 1.99
N HIS A 105 0.71 11.42 2.58
CA HIS A 105 1.34 12.55 1.91
C HIS A 105 0.39 13.51 1.18
N VAL A 106 -0.36 13.03 0.20
CA VAL A 106 -1.39 13.82 -0.49
C VAL A 106 -2.62 13.89 0.42
N HIS A 107 -3.03 15.10 0.78
CA HIS A 107 -4.15 15.33 1.70
C HIS A 107 -5.51 15.15 1.03
N ALA A 108 -5.74 14.00 0.42
CA ALA A 108 -7.00 13.59 -0.17
C ALA A 108 -7.09 12.06 -0.16
N TYR A 109 -8.27 11.53 -0.38
CA TYR A 109 -8.45 10.09 -0.57
C TYR A 109 -8.39 9.74 -2.06
N GLU A 110 -7.58 8.74 -2.41
CA GLU A 110 -7.60 8.15 -3.75
C GLU A 110 -7.39 6.64 -3.68
N ARG A 111 -8.13 5.89 -4.49
CA ARG A 111 -7.96 4.46 -4.70
C ARG A 111 -7.77 4.16 -6.17
N SER A 112 -6.79 3.33 -6.49
CA SER A 112 -6.59 2.80 -7.83
C SER A 112 -7.43 1.53 -8.08
N TYR A 113 -7.64 1.20 -9.35
CA TYR A 113 -7.80 -0.19 -9.76
C TYR A 113 -6.47 -0.95 -9.53
N PRO A 114 -6.44 -2.29 -9.63
CA PRO A 114 -5.19 -3.02 -9.78
C PRO A 114 -4.34 -2.37 -10.89
N VAL A 115 -3.13 -1.92 -10.55
CA VAL A 115 -2.32 -1.06 -11.42
C VAL A 115 -0.88 -1.53 -11.45
N TYR A 116 -0.29 -1.51 -12.64
CA TYR A 116 1.13 -1.79 -12.85
C TYR A 116 1.63 -0.98 -14.04
N GLY A 117 2.78 -0.30 -13.90
CA GLY A 117 3.37 0.49 -14.98
C GLY A 117 2.44 1.59 -15.51
N MET A 118 1.75 2.33 -14.63
CA MET A 118 0.80 3.40 -14.98
C MET A 118 -0.43 2.93 -15.79
N LYS A 119 -0.73 1.62 -15.78
CA LYS A 119 -1.86 1.04 -16.48
C LYS A 119 -2.69 0.17 -15.55
N ARG A 120 -4.01 0.29 -15.69
CA ARG A 120 -4.96 -0.63 -15.07
C ARG A 120 -4.71 -2.06 -15.58
N VAL A 121 -4.71 -3.01 -14.66
CA VAL A 121 -4.54 -4.43 -14.91
C VAL A 121 -5.90 -5.12 -14.79
N GLU A 122 -6.54 -5.37 -15.95
CA GLU A 122 -7.96 -5.77 -16.02
C GLU A 122 -8.28 -7.12 -15.37
N ASN A 123 -7.33 -8.06 -15.36
CA ASN A 123 -7.53 -9.36 -14.71
C ASN A 123 -7.35 -9.31 -13.18
N GLY A 124 -7.10 -8.12 -12.62
CA GLY A 124 -6.88 -7.93 -11.19
C GLY A 124 -5.50 -8.38 -10.70
N CYS A 125 -4.63 -8.84 -11.59
CA CYS A 125 -3.29 -9.29 -11.25
C CYS A 125 -2.31 -8.11 -11.09
N ALA A 126 -2.65 -7.12 -10.25
CA ALA A 126 -1.67 -6.18 -9.67
C ALA A 126 -2.11 -5.73 -8.27
N ALA A 127 -1.26 -5.00 -7.56
CA ALA A 127 -1.63 -4.41 -6.27
C ALA A 127 -2.68 -3.31 -6.46
N VAL A 128 -3.55 -3.14 -5.46
CA VAL A 128 -4.37 -1.93 -5.33
C VAL A 128 -3.59 -0.89 -4.53
N HIS A 129 -3.55 0.34 -5.00
CA HIS A 129 -2.93 1.45 -4.30
C HIS A 129 -4.02 2.33 -3.69
N VAL A 130 -3.84 2.70 -2.43
CA VAL A 130 -4.70 3.64 -1.71
C VAL A 130 -3.86 4.75 -1.12
N THR A 131 -4.28 5.98 -1.34
CA THR A 131 -3.75 7.19 -0.74
C THR A 131 -4.77 7.65 0.29
N VAL A 132 -4.37 7.64 1.56
CA VAL A 132 -5.18 7.99 2.74
C VAL A 132 -4.41 9.04 3.56
N GLY A 133 -3.97 10.11 2.91
CA GLY A 133 -3.23 11.22 3.53
C GLY A 133 -4.14 12.30 4.13
N ASP A 134 -5.44 12.06 4.08
CA ASP A 134 -6.55 12.95 4.42
C ASP A 134 -6.89 12.96 5.93
N GLY A 135 -5.88 12.86 6.79
CA GLY A 135 -6.06 12.72 8.24
C GLY A 135 -6.48 13.98 9.01
N GLY A 136 -6.59 15.15 8.36
CA GLY A 136 -7.05 16.39 9.00
C GLY A 136 -5.95 17.28 9.58
N ASN A 137 -4.78 17.34 8.95
CA ASN A 137 -3.73 18.30 9.33
C ASN A 137 -4.09 19.75 8.92
N ILE A 138 -3.28 20.72 9.35
CA ILE A 138 -3.55 22.16 9.16
C ILE A 138 -3.35 22.66 7.72
N GLU A 139 -2.67 21.89 6.86
CA GLU A 139 -2.33 22.29 5.47
C GLU A 139 -3.51 22.12 4.50
N GLU A 140 -4.71 21.88 5.02
CA GLU A 140 -5.98 21.74 4.29
C GLU A 140 -6.01 20.53 3.34
N ILE A 141 -7.11 20.40 2.58
CA ILE A 141 -7.34 19.29 1.66
C ILE A 141 -6.65 19.56 0.31
N ALA A 142 -6.05 18.54 -0.29
CA ALA A 142 -5.34 18.64 -1.56
C ALA A 142 -6.31 18.54 -2.75
N GLY A 143 -6.16 19.43 -3.73
CA GLY A 143 -6.93 19.44 -4.97
C GLY A 143 -6.42 20.54 -5.93
N PRO A 144 -6.91 20.56 -7.18
CA PRO A 144 -7.84 19.60 -7.77
C PRO A 144 -7.15 18.29 -8.17
N PHE A 145 -7.96 17.28 -8.47
CA PHE A 145 -7.50 16.11 -9.21
C PHE A 145 -7.42 16.37 -10.72
N LEU A 146 -6.49 15.70 -11.39
CA LEU A 146 -6.28 15.75 -12.83
C LEU A 146 -7.54 15.38 -13.61
N GLU A 147 -7.81 16.14 -14.67
CA GLU A 147 -8.88 15.86 -15.63
C GLU A 147 -8.33 15.70 -17.06
N PRO A 148 -8.77 14.67 -17.82
CA PRO A 148 -9.71 13.61 -17.41
C PRO A 148 -9.11 12.65 -16.37
N GLN A 149 -9.96 12.06 -15.53
CA GLN A 149 -9.55 11.02 -14.57
C GLN A 149 -8.70 9.93 -15.24
N PRO A 150 -7.46 9.68 -14.77
CA PRO A 150 -6.64 8.61 -15.31
C PRO A 150 -7.31 7.24 -15.16
N SER A 151 -7.16 6.36 -16.15
CA SER A 151 -7.84 5.06 -16.18
C SER A 151 -7.48 4.10 -15.03
N TYR A 152 -6.35 4.36 -14.34
CA TYR A 152 -5.96 3.60 -13.14
C TYR A 152 -6.66 4.09 -11.87
N SER A 153 -7.15 5.33 -11.82
CA SER A 153 -7.82 5.89 -10.65
C SER A 153 -9.27 5.41 -10.63
N ALA A 154 -9.68 4.70 -9.58
CA ALA A 154 -11.01 4.12 -9.45
C ALA A 154 -11.96 4.99 -8.63
N TYR A 155 -11.44 5.65 -7.59
CA TYR A 155 -12.20 6.54 -6.72
C TYR A 155 -11.26 7.62 -6.19
N ARG A 156 -11.74 8.86 -6.08
CA ARG A 156 -10.99 10.00 -5.53
C ARG A 156 -11.95 11.00 -4.89
N GLU A 157 -11.60 11.50 -3.71
CA GLU A 157 -12.42 12.46 -2.96
C GLU A 157 -11.56 13.43 -2.14
N GLU A 158 -11.91 14.71 -2.23
CA GLU A 158 -11.32 15.82 -1.47
C GLU A 158 -12.05 16.01 -0.14
N SER A 159 -11.97 15.00 0.73
CA SER A 159 -12.52 15.03 2.09
C SER A 159 -11.52 14.45 3.08
N PHE A 160 -11.56 14.91 4.33
CA PHE A 160 -10.87 14.21 5.40
C PHE A 160 -11.54 12.87 5.70
N GLY A 161 -10.78 11.92 6.22
CA GLY A 161 -11.30 10.58 6.44
C GLY A 161 -10.32 9.63 7.11
N HIS A 162 -10.71 8.36 7.13
CA HIS A 162 -9.87 7.24 7.57
C HIS A 162 -10.32 5.96 6.88
N ALA A 163 -9.46 4.94 6.90
CA ALA A 163 -9.76 3.66 6.30
C ALA A 163 -9.62 2.50 7.28
N GLU A 164 -10.39 1.45 7.01
CA GLU A 164 -10.33 0.16 7.68
C GLU A 164 -10.08 -0.93 6.64
N LEU A 165 -9.14 -1.84 6.94
CA LEU A 165 -8.89 -3.05 6.17
C LEU A 165 -9.13 -4.27 7.06
N ILE A 166 -10.15 -5.05 6.71
CA ILE A 166 -10.58 -6.22 7.47
C ILE A 166 -10.30 -7.47 6.64
N PHE A 167 -9.40 -8.33 7.12
CA PHE A 167 -9.12 -9.62 6.50
C PHE A 167 -10.20 -10.63 6.91
N ASN A 168 -11.05 -11.04 5.97
CA ASN A 168 -12.17 -11.92 6.26
C ASN A 168 -11.70 -13.38 6.34
N ASP A 169 -10.81 -13.77 5.43
CA ASP A 169 -10.15 -15.08 5.35
C ASP A 169 -8.82 -14.97 4.58
N ASN A 170 -8.24 -16.11 4.19
CA ASN A 170 -6.98 -16.15 3.45
C ASN A 170 -7.11 -15.68 1.99
N HIS A 171 -8.32 -15.42 1.50
CA HIS A 171 -8.64 -15.15 0.10
C HIS A 171 -9.23 -13.76 -0.14
N THR A 172 -10.02 -13.27 0.81
CA THR A 172 -10.79 -12.03 0.72
C THR A 172 -10.57 -11.11 1.93
N ALA A 173 -10.48 -9.82 1.64
CA ALA A 173 -10.48 -8.74 2.63
C ALA A 173 -11.46 -7.66 2.19
N THR A 174 -11.96 -6.88 3.14
CA THR A 174 -12.84 -5.74 2.88
C THR A 174 -12.08 -4.48 3.23
N TYR A 175 -11.94 -3.58 2.26
CA TYR A 175 -11.45 -2.23 2.48
C TYR A 175 -12.63 -1.27 2.52
N SER A 176 -12.62 -0.35 3.47
CA SER A 176 -13.63 0.69 3.63
C SER A 176 -12.95 2.01 3.97
N TRP A 177 -13.30 3.07 3.25
CA TRP A 177 -12.91 4.43 3.60
C TRP A 177 -14.14 5.23 4.03
N PHE A 178 -13.98 5.95 5.14
CA PHE A 178 -15.01 6.72 5.80
C PHE A 178 -14.63 8.19 5.75
N ARG A 179 -15.43 8.99 5.06
CA ARG A 179 -15.29 10.44 5.08
C ARG A 179 -15.69 10.98 6.46
N ASN A 180 -14.95 11.94 6.97
CA ASN A 180 -15.29 12.65 8.19
C ASN A 180 -16.38 13.68 7.87
N HIS A 181 -17.57 13.50 8.44
CA HIS A 181 -18.69 14.42 8.31
C HIS A 181 -19.28 14.73 9.69
N GLN A 182 -19.23 16.00 10.09
CA GLN A 182 -19.80 16.49 11.35
C GLN A 182 -19.38 15.69 12.61
N GLY A 183 -18.11 15.26 12.68
CA GLY A 183 -17.57 14.50 13.80
C GLY A 183 -17.89 13.00 13.79
N SER A 184 -18.45 12.49 12.68
CA SER A 184 -18.69 11.06 12.46
C SER A 184 -18.03 10.57 11.16
N GLY A 185 -17.60 9.31 11.12
CA GLY A 185 -17.16 8.66 9.88
C GLY A 185 -18.37 8.15 9.08
N VAL A 186 -18.47 8.52 7.81
CA VAL A 186 -19.51 8.07 6.88
C VAL A 186 -18.86 7.25 5.79
N LEU A 187 -19.30 5.99 5.63
CA LEU A 187 -18.80 5.12 4.57
C LEU A 187 -19.01 5.77 3.19
N ALA A 188 -17.92 5.96 2.45
CA ALA A 188 -17.94 6.70 1.20
C ALA A 188 -17.34 5.91 0.03
N ASP A 189 -16.39 5.02 0.31
CA ASP A 189 -15.87 4.04 -0.65
C ASP A 189 -15.62 2.71 0.05
N SER A 190 -15.87 1.61 -0.65
CA SER A 190 -15.61 0.27 -0.15
C SER A 190 -15.46 -0.70 -1.31
N PHE A 191 -14.54 -1.65 -1.16
CA PHE A 191 -14.35 -2.70 -2.16
C PHE A 191 -13.85 -4.00 -1.53
N PRO A 192 -14.21 -5.16 -2.12
CA PRO A 192 -13.58 -6.42 -1.79
C PRO A 192 -12.17 -6.45 -2.41
N LEU A 193 -11.17 -6.72 -1.58
CA LEU A 193 -9.81 -7.02 -2.00
C LEU A 193 -9.63 -8.54 -2.07
N LEU A 194 -9.13 -9.04 -3.18
CA LEU A 194 -8.71 -10.43 -3.34
C LEU A 194 -7.20 -10.51 -3.17
N ASN A 195 -6.71 -11.54 -2.49
CA ASN A 195 -5.28 -11.77 -2.41
C ASN A 195 -4.67 -12.04 -3.82
N ARG A 196 -3.37 -11.83 -3.95
CA ARG A 196 -2.64 -11.91 -5.22
C ARG A 196 -2.58 -13.33 -5.76
N ALA A 197 -2.58 -14.34 -4.89
CA ALA A 197 -2.66 -15.75 -5.31
C ALA A 197 -4.00 -16.11 -5.97
N ASN A 198 -5.10 -15.47 -5.57
CA ASN A 198 -6.41 -15.65 -6.20
C ASN A 198 -6.48 -14.88 -7.53
N SER A 199 -5.95 -13.65 -7.57
CA SER A 199 -6.03 -12.80 -8.77
C SER A 199 -5.08 -13.24 -9.89
N CYS A 200 -3.90 -13.79 -9.56
CA CYS A 200 -2.87 -14.18 -10.52
C CYS A 200 -2.68 -15.69 -10.71
N GLY A 201 -3.31 -16.51 -9.85
CA GLY A 201 -2.90 -17.89 -9.65
C GLY A 201 -1.68 -18.02 -8.72
N PRO A 202 -1.10 -19.23 -8.59
CA PRO A 202 -0.02 -19.50 -7.64
C PRO A 202 1.17 -18.57 -7.84
N LEU A 203 1.48 -17.77 -6.80
CA LEU A 203 2.63 -16.88 -6.81
C LEU A 203 3.93 -17.71 -6.77
N ARG A 204 4.85 -17.40 -7.67
CA ARG A 204 6.18 -18.00 -7.72
C ARG A 204 7.13 -17.18 -6.85
N ARG A 205 8.24 -17.80 -6.46
CA ARG A 205 9.34 -17.07 -5.85
C ARG A 205 9.81 -15.96 -6.82
N PRO A 206 9.98 -14.71 -6.36
CA PRO A 206 10.39 -13.61 -7.23
C PRO A 206 11.74 -13.87 -7.92
N SER A 207 11.92 -13.35 -9.14
CA SER A 207 13.12 -13.60 -9.95
C SER A 207 14.38 -13.00 -9.35
N PHE A 208 14.26 -11.91 -8.60
CA PHE A 208 15.38 -11.26 -7.89
C PHE A 208 15.81 -11.98 -6.59
N CYS A 209 15.13 -13.08 -6.23
CA CYS A 209 15.44 -13.89 -5.05
C CYS A 209 16.28 -15.13 -5.34
N THR A 210 16.62 -15.38 -6.60
CA THR A 210 17.41 -16.54 -7.06
C THR A 210 18.87 -16.18 -7.29
#